data_AF-A0A0U5C8V5-F1
#
_entry.id   AF-A0A0U5C8V5-F1
#
_cell.length_a   1.000
_cell.length_b   1.000
_cell.length_c   1.000
_cell.angle_alpha   90.00
_cell.angle_beta   90.00
_cell.angle_gamma   90.00
#
_symmetry.space_group_name_H-M   'P 1'
#
loop_
_entity.id
_entity.type
_entity.pdbx_description
1 polymer ?
#
loop_
_entity_poly.entity_id
_entity_poly.type
_entity_poly.pdbx_seq_one_letter_code
_entity_poly.pdbx_strand_id
1 'polypeptide(L)'
;MGTAYEPVFNYNATAGVGQFNGSYARDYIGNLQNNAPGYPYSIVPYWIQATVNDLIISPLHSVASKPVPVAACAAHGSSCDSYLLPGGLLSSSPWPPTDHPSATVIRFSNAPSIQFDFYKETGQGIQFRDGDCSIYGNRTSLIGIKFCISESQAFEGSFSAGLYVCPGGGWDNACRLGDAQFYPNLTTTFSVFSRSSTFVAARSNMSILSVTSLGSPTQNPALDLAGFRFAIDWILDYSAANIPSPTSIAEQFFVSQRQLQSIFWSPVVVQHFYSIIAFPFWSFNANNFGSMEESGTGITPNLPEEFYVTASVSVPHSKIVISTAMFSIFLTLQVILHLFIWGVFAWLCIKRPLLPAITSYPLFDFAFKTTCKPVRLRETQHYYHLSPPSTLPTGRLGASDGDVLSILENCTHTLRSDDDLVRLEDQNQQRLAPATPLTTR
;
A
#
# COMPACT_ATOMS: atom_id res chain seq x y z
N MET A 1 3.86 -6.01 -9.01
CA MET A 1 2.80 -7.04 -9.08
C MET A 1 1.60 -6.54 -8.31
N GLY A 2 0.38 -6.82 -8.75
CA GLY A 2 -0.84 -6.48 -8.00
C GLY A 2 -1.66 -7.73 -7.73
N THR A 3 -2.39 -7.74 -6.63
CA THR A 3 -3.29 -8.85 -6.30
C THR A 3 -4.68 -8.54 -6.86
N ALA A 4 -5.25 -9.48 -7.60
CA ALA A 4 -6.64 -9.46 -8.02
C ALA A 4 -7.42 -10.49 -7.19
N TYR A 5 -8.72 -10.28 -7.02
CA TYR A 5 -9.57 -11.18 -6.24
C TYR A 5 -10.74 -11.60 -7.11
N GLU A 6 -10.83 -12.91 -7.38
CA GLU A 6 -11.89 -13.50 -8.17
C GLU A 6 -13.01 -14.00 -7.24
N PRO A 7 -14.25 -13.50 -7.37
CA PRO A 7 -15.36 -13.90 -6.52
C PRO A 7 -15.82 -15.31 -6.88
N VAL A 8 -15.92 -16.19 -5.88
CA VAL A 8 -16.43 -17.55 -5.99
C VAL A 8 -17.91 -17.60 -5.59
N PHE A 9 -18.27 -16.88 -4.54
CA PHE A 9 -19.63 -16.85 -4.00
C PHE A 9 -19.95 -15.45 -3.47
N ASN A 10 -21.12 -14.92 -3.84
CA ASN A 10 -21.61 -13.62 -3.38
C ASN A 10 -22.71 -13.82 -2.36
N TYR A 11 -22.72 -12.99 -1.32
CA TYR A 11 -23.77 -12.96 -0.31
C TYR A 11 -24.02 -11.54 0.18
N ASN A 12 -25.22 -11.31 0.69
CA ASN A 12 -25.57 -10.04 1.32
C ASN A 12 -25.00 -10.02 2.73
N ALA A 13 -24.40 -8.89 3.09
CA ALA A 13 -23.86 -8.66 4.42
C ALA A 13 -24.09 -7.21 4.82
N THR A 14 -24.00 -6.94 6.11
CA THR A 14 -23.79 -5.62 6.68
C THR A 14 -22.31 -5.47 6.96
N ALA A 15 -21.71 -4.35 6.58
CA ALA A 15 -20.30 -4.09 6.85
C ALA A 15 -19.99 -2.59 6.77
N GLY A 16 -18.82 -2.21 7.29
CA GLY A 16 -18.34 -0.84 7.24
C GLY A 16 -18.40 -0.12 8.58
N VAL A 17 -17.90 1.11 8.57
CA VAL A 17 -17.94 2.05 9.71
C VAL A 17 -18.68 3.30 9.25
N GLY A 18 -19.79 3.60 9.92
CA GLY A 18 -20.51 4.86 9.68
C GLY A 18 -20.21 5.89 10.74
N GLN A 19 -20.95 7.00 10.70
CA GLN A 19 -20.71 8.16 11.54
C GLN A 19 -20.89 7.85 13.03
N PHE A 20 -20.09 8.53 13.85
CA PHE A 20 -20.22 8.49 15.30
C PHE A 20 -21.59 9.01 15.74
N ASN A 21 -22.19 8.32 16.69
CA ASN A 21 -23.39 8.81 17.37
C ASN A 21 -23.26 8.57 18.88
N GLY A 22 -23.32 9.66 19.65
CA GLY A 22 -23.20 9.65 21.10
C GLY A 22 -24.31 8.90 21.83
N SER A 23 -25.48 8.70 21.20
CA SER A 23 -26.54 7.88 21.80
C SER A 23 -26.11 6.43 21.97
N TYR A 24 -25.43 5.84 20.97
CA TYR A 24 -24.92 4.47 21.07
C TYR A 24 -23.93 4.30 22.22
N ALA A 25 -23.09 5.31 22.49
CA ALA A 25 -22.20 5.27 23.65
C ALA A 25 -22.99 5.21 24.96
N ARG A 26 -24.00 6.08 25.14
CA ARG A 26 -24.83 6.11 26.35
C ARG A 26 -25.62 4.82 26.54
N ASP A 27 -26.24 4.32 25.49
CA ASP A 27 -27.07 3.12 25.52
C ASP A 27 -26.22 1.87 25.81
N TYR A 28 -25.08 1.74 25.14
CA TYR A 28 -24.16 0.62 25.35
C TYR A 28 -23.58 0.59 26.76
N ILE A 29 -23.03 1.73 27.23
CA ILE A 29 -22.43 1.84 28.55
C ILE A 29 -23.49 1.66 29.64
N GLY A 30 -24.67 2.25 29.46
CA GLY A 30 -25.81 2.06 30.34
C GLY A 30 -26.25 0.60 30.41
N ASN A 31 -26.31 -0.09 29.27
CA ASN A 31 -26.63 -1.52 29.23
C ASN A 31 -25.57 -2.38 29.95
N LEU A 32 -24.27 -2.10 29.78
CA LEU A 32 -23.22 -2.81 30.54
C LEU A 32 -23.45 -2.69 32.05
N GLN A 33 -23.75 -1.48 32.52
CA GLN A 33 -24.01 -1.23 33.93
C GLN A 33 -25.30 -1.93 34.42
N ASN A 34 -26.36 -1.90 33.62
CA ASN A 34 -27.65 -2.52 33.96
C ASN A 34 -27.56 -4.05 34.07
N ASN A 35 -26.65 -4.69 33.32
CA ASN A 35 -26.42 -6.13 33.38
C ASN A 35 -25.63 -6.59 34.62
N ALA A 36 -25.09 -5.66 35.40
CA ALA A 36 -24.39 -5.93 36.66
C ALA A 36 -24.98 -5.10 37.81
N PRO A 37 -26.25 -5.32 38.18
CA PRO A 37 -26.90 -4.51 39.21
C PRO A 37 -26.15 -4.65 40.54
N GLY A 38 -25.79 -3.51 41.14
CA GLY A 38 -25.04 -3.44 42.39
C GLY A 38 -23.52 -3.41 42.25
N TYR A 39 -22.97 -3.53 41.03
CA TYR A 39 -21.54 -3.29 40.81
C TYR A 39 -21.24 -1.77 40.86
N PRO A 40 -20.38 -1.30 41.77
CA PRO A 40 -20.25 0.14 42.05
C PRO A 40 -19.32 0.89 41.08
N TYR A 41 -18.68 0.19 40.15
CA TYR A 41 -17.68 0.76 39.24
C TYR A 41 -18.16 0.69 37.79
N SER A 42 -17.63 1.60 36.97
CA SER A 42 -17.82 1.55 35.51
C SER A 42 -17.22 0.26 34.95
N ILE A 43 -17.92 -0.39 34.03
CA ILE A 43 -17.44 -1.63 33.39
C ILE A 43 -16.77 -1.27 32.08
N VAL A 44 -15.45 -1.50 32.01
CA VAL A 44 -14.64 -1.37 30.78
C VAL A 44 -14.04 -2.73 30.45
N PRO A 45 -14.60 -3.49 29.50
CA PRO A 45 -14.08 -4.79 29.11
C PRO A 45 -12.60 -4.73 28.66
N TYR A 46 -11.82 -5.77 28.96
CA TYR A 46 -10.40 -5.82 28.57
C TYR A 46 -10.17 -5.66 27.06
N TRP A 47 -11.04 -6.25 26.23
CA TRP A 47 -10.90 -6.15 24.78
C TRP A 47 -11.04 -4.71 24.28
N ILE A 48 -11.84 -3.86 24.96
CA ILE A 48 -11.94 -2.43 24.66
C ILE A 48 -10.58 -1.77 24.88
N GLN A 49 -9.94 -2.03 26.03
CA GLN A 49 -8.62 -1.47 26.34
C GLN A 49 -7.55 -1.94 25.33
N ALA A 50 -7.60 -3.21 24.95
CA ALA A 50 -6.68 -3.76 23.95
C ALA A 50 -6.84 -3.05 22.59
N THR A 51 -8.08 -2.95 22.09
CA THR A 51 -8.38 -2.29 20.80
C THR A 51 -8.09 -0.79 20.82
N VAL A 52 -8.42 -0.08 21.92
CA VAL A 52 -8.15 1.36 22.05
C VAL A 52 -6.66 1.68 21.88
N ASN A 53 -5.77 0.79 22.31
CA ASN A 53 -4.33 1.05 22.22
C ASN A 53 -3.82 0.95 20.77
N ASP A 54 -4.32 0.02 19.97
CA ASP A 54 -3.72 -0.31 18.67
C ASP A 54 -4.64 -0.06 17.45
N LEU A 55 -5.84 0.47 17.64
CA LEU A 55 -6.87 0.60 16.61
C LEU A 55 -6.36 1.09 15.24
N ILE A 56 -5.64 2.23 15.19
CA ILE A 56 -5.23 2.85 13.92
C ILE A 56 -4.03 2.15 13.27
N ILE A 57 -3.27 1.36 14.02
CA ILE A 57 -2.12 0.59 13.52
C ILE A 57 -2.45 -0.89 13.29
N SER A 58 -3.58 -1.35 13.81
CA SER A 58 -4.04 -2.72 13.68
C SER A 58 -4.63 -2.96 12.30
N PRO A 59 -4.06 -3.88 11.49
CA PRO A 59 -4.60 -4.21 10.18
C PRO A 59 -5.96 -4.92 10.27
N LEU A 60 -6.43 -5.28 11.47
CA LEU A 60 -7.79 -5.79 11.68
C LEU A 60 -8.84 -4.69 11.51
N HIS A 61 -8.48 -3.44 11.80
CA HIS A 61 -9.43 -2.33 11.91
C HIS A 61 -9.12 -1.18 10.96
N SER A 62 -7.84 -0.96 10.63
CA SER A 62 -7.40 0.22 9.89
C SER A 62 -6.33 -0.09 8.84
N VAL A 63 -6.25 0.80 7.84
CA VAL A 63 -5.17 0.85 6.86
C VAL A 63 -4.69 2.29 6.69
N ALA A 64 -3.40 2.47 6.43
CA ALA A 64 -2.87 3.78 6.05
C ALA A 64 -3.52 4.26 4.73
N SER A 65 -3.93 5.52 4.70
CA SER A 65 -4.55 6.15 3.54
C SER A 65 -3.74 7.36 3.08
N LYS A 66 -4.09 7.91 1.91
CA LYS A 66 -3.58 9.20 1.50
C LYS A 66 -4.43 10.29 2.16
N PRO A 67 -3.81 11.30 2.79
CA PRO A 67 -4.54 12.44 3.33
C PRO A 67 -5.44 13.07 2.27
N VAL A 68 -6.63 13.49 2.67
CA VAL A 68 -7.49 14.30 1.84
C VAL A 68 -6.85 15.70 1.73
N PRO A 69 -6.68 16.26 0.52
CA PRO A 69 -6.06 17.58 0.34
C PRO A 69 -7.06 18.71 0.67
N VAL A 70 -7.72 18.62 1.83
CA VAL A 70 -8.67 19.61 2.37
C VAL A 70 -8.40 19.79 3.88
N ALA A 71 -9.03 20.80 4.49
CA ALA A 71 -8.92 21.08 5.93
C ALA A 71 -7.45 21.24 6.41
N ALA A 72 -7.12 20.69 7.57
CA ALA A 72 -5.79 20.83 8.20
C ALA A 72 -4.64 20.36 7.28
N CYS A 73 -4.89 19.35 6.45
CA CYS A 73 -3.86 18.76 5.60
C CYS A 73 -3.63 19.50 4.28
N ALA A 74 -4.57 20.33 3.83
CA ALA A 74 -4.37 21.17 2.64
C ALA A 74 -3.29 22.24 2.86
N ALA A 75 -3.29 22.86 4.05
CA ALA A 75 -2.41 23.99 4.35
C ALA A 75 -0.94 23.58 4.55
N HIS A 76 -0.69 22.32 4.93
CA HIS A 76 0.62 21.87 5.40
C HIS A 76 1.26 20.76 4.55
N GLY A 77 0.71 20.50 3.36
CA GLY A 77 1.26 19.52 2.41
C GLY A 77 1.22 18.08 2.93
N SER A 78 2.18 17.26 2.52
CA SER A 78 2.23 15.80 2.81
C SER A 78 2.62 15.42 4.25
N SER A 79 2.40 16.31 5.24
CA SER A 79 2.83 16.11 6.63
C SER A 79 1.74 15.52 7.54
N CYS A 80 0.61 15.08 6.98
CA CYS A 80 -0.46 14.44 7.73
C CYS A 80 -0.35 12.93 7.77
N ASP A 81 -0.63 12.36 8.93
CA ASP A 81 -0.89 10.94 9.07
C ASP A 81 -2.36 10.68 8.74
N SER A 82 -2.64 9.68 7.90
CA SER A 82 -4.00 9.40 7.45
C SER A 82 -4.31 7.92 7.54
N TYR A 83 -5.48 7.61 8.12
CA TYR A 83 -5.90 6.25 8.42
C TYR A 83 -7.35 6.06 8.00
N LEU A 84 -7.63 4.98 7.28
CA LEU A 84 -8.98 4.58 6.89
C LEU A 84 -9.42 3.39 7.75
N LEU A 85 -10.63 3.45 8.29
CA LEU A 85 -11.30 2.39 9.00
C LEU A 85 -12.46 1.88 8.14
N PRO A 86 -12.28 0.80 7.38
CA PRO A 86 -13.32 0.23 6.53
C PRO A 86 -14.22 -0.77 7.27
N GLY A 87 -14.03 -0.99 8.57
CA GLY A 87 -14.82 -1.90 9.42
C GLY A 87 -14.10 -3.23 9.66
N GLY A 88 -13.53 -3.78 8.58
CA GLY A 88 -12.86 -5.09 8.63
C GLY A 88 -13.86 -6.24 8.73
N LEU A 89 -13.35 -7.46 8.92
CA LEU A 89 -14.20 -8.66 8.97
C LEU A 89 -14.99 -8.77 10.29
N LEU A 90 -14.43 -8.22 11.37
CA LEU A 90 -15.00 -8.26 12.72
C LEU A 90 -16.32 -7.50 12.86
N SER A 91 -16.53 -6.47 12.04
CA SER A 91 -17.74 -5.64 12.04
C SER A 91 -18.68 -6.01 10.89
N SER A 92 -18.63 -7.26 10.42
CA SER A 92 -19.49 -7.74 9.34
C SER A 92 -20.46 -8.80 9.82
N SER A 93 -21.71 -8.73 9.33
CA SER A 93 -22.75 -9.71 9.63
C SER A 93 -23.54 -10.10 8.37
N PRO A 94 -23.83 -11.39 8.13
CA PRO A 94 -23.41 -12.53 8.92
C PRO A 94 -21.91 -12.81 8.75
N TRP A 95 -21.35 -13.62 9.65
CA TRP A 95 -20.00 -14.16 9.46
C TRP A 95 -19.86 -14.88 8.11
N PRO A 96 -18.66 -14.85 7.50
CA PRO A 96 -18.47 -15.45 6.20
C PRO A 96 -18.78 -16.95 6.15
N PRO A 97 -19.40 -17.43 5.06
CA PRO A 97 -19.65 -18.85 4.85
C PRO A 97 -18.37 -19.70 4.95
N THR A 98 -18.47 -20.92 5.48
CA THR A 98 -17.35 -21.84 5.71
C THR A 98 -17.21 -22.96 4.66
N ASP A 99 -18.17 -23.06 3.75
CA ASP A 99 -18.31 -24.06 2.69
C ASP A 99 -17.33 -23.91 1.51
N HIS A 100 -16.56 -22.81 1.47
CA HIS A 100 -15.55 -22.55 0.44
C HIS A 100 -14.13 -22.45 1.03
N PRO A 101 -13.51 -23.55 1.51
CA PRO A 101 -12.23 -23.49 2.24
C PRO A 101 -11.02 -23.05 1.37
N SER A 102 -11.09 -23.21 0.05
CA SER A 102 -10.03 -22.78 -0.87
C SER A 102 -9.98 -21.26 -1.10
N ALA A 103 -11.07 -20.55 -0.82
CA ALA A 103 -11.17 -19.11 -1.01
C ALA A 103 -10.81 -18.39 0.29
N THR A 104 -9.58 -17.88 0.38
CA THR A 104 -8.97 -17.45 1.65
C THR A 104 -9.31 -16.02 2.08
N VAL A 105 -10.04 -15.27 1.25
CA VAL A 105 -10.35 -13.86 1.51
C VAL A 105 -11.83 -13.56 1.29
N ILE A 106 -12.31 -12.50 1.94
CA ILE A 106 -13.64 -11.92 1.74
C ILE A 106 -13.47 -10.52 1.21
N ARG A 107 -14.20 -10.19 0.14
CA ARG A 107 -14.23 -8.86 -0.44
C ARG A 107 -15.60 -8.24 -0.21
N PHE A 108 -15.62 -7.07 0.42
CA PHE A 108 -16.81 -6.24 0.62
C PHE A 108 -16.80 -5.09 -0.39
N SER A 109 -17.91 -4.91 -1.10
CA SER A 109 -18.02 -3.89 -2.14
C SER A 109 -18.81 -2.69 -1.64
N ASN A 110 -18.26 -1.49 -1.88
CA ASN A 110 -18.90 -0.21 -1.58
C ASN A 110 -19.37 -0.05 -0.12
N ALA A 111 -18.59 -0.55 0.84
CA ALA A 111 -18.90 -0.42 2.26
C ALA A 111 -18.60 0.99 2.78
N PRO A 112 -19.39 1.53 3.72
CA PRO A 112 -19.11 2.80 4.37
C PRO A 112 -17.81 2.68 5.18
N SER A 113 -17.04 3.75 5.21
CA SER A 113 -15.73 3.80 5.85
C SER A 113 -15.50 5.19 6.40
N ILE A 114 -14.73 5.27 7.49
CA ILE A 114 -14.28 6.55 8.03
C ILE A 114 -12.80 6.72 7.75
N GLN A 115 -12.40 7.88 7.26
CA GLN A 115 -11.01 8.30 7.17
C GLN A 115 -10.73 9.39 8.20
N PHE A 116 -9.64 9.22 8.94
CA PHE A 116 -9.05 10.24 9.80
C PHE A 116 -7.82 10.80 9.12
N ASP A 117 -7.73 12.12 9.11
CA ASP A 117 -6.50 12.81 8.78
C ASP A 117 -6.04 13.58 10.03
N PHE A 118 -4.86 13.25 10.53
CA PHE A 118 -4.24 13.86 11.68
C PHE A 118 -3.12 14.79 11.24
N TYR A 119 -3.25 16.06 11.60
CA TYR A 119 -2.20 17.05 11.51
C TYR A 119 -1.53 17.17 12.88
N LYS A 120 -0.24 16.85 12.92
CA LYS A 120 0.59 17.05 14.11
C LYS A 120 1.05 18.50 14.15
N GLU A 121 0.58 19.23 15.14
CA GLU A 121 0.94 20.62 15.30
C GLU A 121 2.26 20.75 16.07
N THR A 122 3.24 21.44 15.48
CA THR A 122 4.54 21.73 16.11
C THR A 122 4.60 23.20 16.53
N GLY A 123 4.18 23.54 17.75
CA GLY A 123 4.23 24.93 18.26
C GLY A 123 3.28 25.22 19.42
N GLN A 124 3.10 26.51 19.78
CA GLN A 124 2.21 26.97 20.86
C GLN A 124 0.71 27.01 20.47
N GLY A 125 0.25 26.21 19.50
CA GLY A 125 -0.88 26.57 18.65
C GLY A 125 -2.28 26.03 18.97
N ILE A 126 -2.49 25.23 20.02
CA ILE A 126 -3.84 24.81 20.44
C ILE A 126 -4.09 25.25 21.88
N GLN A 127 -5.08 26.13 22.06
CA GLN A 127 -5.54 26.57 23.37
C GLN A 127 -6.90 25.92 23.68
N PHE A 128 -6.95 25.20 24.79
CA PHE A 128 -8.18 24.60 25.31
C PHE A 128 -8.71 25.44 26.46
N ARG A 129 -10.04 25.58 26.56
CA ARG A 129 -10.69 26.15 27.73
C ARG A 129 -10.82 25.07 28.80
N ASP A 130 -11.06 25.46 30.06
CA ASP A 130 -11.25 24.48 31.14
C ASP A 130 -12.43 23.55 30.88
N GLY A 131 -13.51 24.08 30.28
CA GLY A 131 -14.68 23.28 29.87
C GLY A 131 -14.41 22.34 28.69
N ASP A 132 -13.23 22.39 28.06
CA ASP A 132 -12.86 21.50 26.96
C ASP A 132 -12.18 20.21 27.41
N CYS A 133 -11.87 20.12 28.70
CA CYS A 133 -10.98 19.10 29.23
C CYS A 133 -11.61 18.28 30.36
N SER A 134 -11.33 16.98 30.34
CA SER A 134 -11.57 16.04 31.42
C SER A 134 -10.23 15.62 32.04
N ILE A 135 -10.21 15.38 33.34
CA ILE A 135 -9.02 14.92 34.07
C ILE A 135 -9.31 13.57 34.71
N TYR A 136 -8.46 12.60 34.40
CA TYR A 136 -8.57 11.24 34.90
C TYR A 136 -7.37 10.92 35.79
N GLY A 137 -7.65 10.46 36.99
CA GLY A 137 -6.65 10.19 38.00
C GLY A 137 -7.27 9.86 39.35
N ASN A 138 -6.43 9.52 40.32
CA ASN A 138 -6.85 9.47 41.72
C ASN A 138 -5.80 10.13 42.62
N ARG A 139 -6.17 10.38 43.88
CA ARG A 139 -5.32 11.03 44.88
C ARG A 139 -4.17 10.14 45.38
N THR A 140 -4.25 8.84 45.16
CA THR A 140 -3.29 7.84 45.69
C THR A 140 -2.26 7.39 44.65
N SER A 141 -2.41 7.81 43.39
CA SER A 141 -1.57 7.45 42.24
C SER A 141 -0.87 8.68 41.70
N LEU A 142 0.37 8.50 41.26
CA LEU A 142 1.15 9.53 40.55
C LEU A 142 0.79 9.61 39.05
N ILE A 143 0.06 8.62 38.54
CA ILE A 143 -0.34 8.54 37.14
C ILE A 143 -1.67 9.26 36.99
N GLY A 144 -1.71 10.34 36.22
CA GLY A 144 -2.96 10.97 35.79
C GLY A 144 -2.82 11.51 34.37
N ILE A 145 -3.94 11.77 33.73
CA ILE A 145 -3.98 12.37 32.39
C ILE A 145 -5.12 13.39 32.31
N LYS A 146 -4.88 14.46 31.56
CA LYS A 146 -5.88 15.44 31.15
C LYS A 146 -6.09 15.28 29.65
N PHE A 147 -7.32 14.99 29.24
CA PHE A 147 -7.70 14.94 27.84
C PHE A 147 -8.55 16.17 27.52
N CYS A 148 -8.24 16.84 26.42
CA CYS A 148 -8.98 18.00 25.95
C CYS A 148 -9.42 17.77 24.51
N ILE A 149 -10.61 18.21 24.17
CA ILE A 149 -11.09 18.23 22.78
C ILE A 149 -11.98 19.45 22.54
N SER A 150 -11.78 20.15 21.43
CA SER A 150 -12.61 21.27 21.01
C SER A 150 -12.73 21.29 19.48
N GLU A 151 -13.69 22.05 18.97
CA GLU A 151 -13.67 22.43 17.55
C GLU A 151 -12.39 23.23 17.24
N SER A 152 -11.82 22.99 16.07
CA SER A 152 -10.63 23.72 15.63
C SER A 152 -11.03 25.12 15.15
N GLN A 153 -10.44 26.15 15.75
CA GLN A 153 -10.62 27.53 15.31
C GLN A 153 -9.85 27.83 14.01
N ALA A 154 -8.82 27.03 13.71
CA ALA A 154 -7.97 27.22 12.54
C ALA A 154 -8.52 26.53 11.29
N PHE A 155 -9.24 25.42 11.43
CA PHE A 155 -9.71 24.60 10.32
C PHE A 155 -11.17 24.19 10.52
N GLU A 156 -12.07 24.79 9.74
CA GLU A 156 -13.50 24.51 9.79
C GLU A 156 -13.80 23.01 9.61
N GLY A 157 -14.74 22.50 10.43
CA GLY A 157 -15.12 21.08 10.45
C GLY A 157 -14.05 20.13 10.98
N SER A 158 -12.94 20.64 11.51
CA SER A 158 -11.90 19.84 12.16
C SER A 158 -11.92 20.04 13.67
N PHE A 159 -11.26 19.15 14.39
CA PHE A 159 -11.24 19.15 15.85
C PHE A 159 -9.81 19.16 16.36
N SER A 160 -9.57 19.92 17.41
CA SER A 160 -8.29 19.92 18.11
C SER A 160 -8.41 19.03 19.33
N ALA A 161 -7.46 18.12 19.52
CA ALA A 161 -7.39 17.24 20.67
C ALA A 161 -6.01 17.35 21.34
N GLY A 162 -6.01 17.23 22.67
CA GLY A 162 -4.82 17.32 23.50
C GLY A 162 -4.82 16.27 24.60
N LEU A 163 -3.69 15.61 24.83
CA LEU A 163 -3.46 14.74 25.98
C LEU A 163 -2.23 15.23 26.74
N TYR A 164 -2.42 15.47 28.03
CA TYR A 164 -1.42 16.00 28.95
C TYR A 164 -1.26 15.01 30.10
N VAL A 165 -0.02 14.69 30.47
CA VAL A 165 0.24 13.80 31.61
C VAL A 165 0.29 14.61 32.90
N CYS A 166 -0.40 14.13 33.93
CA CYS A 166 -0.46 14.70 35.27
C CYS A 166 0.44 13.91 36.23
N PRO A 167 1.67 14.40 36.52
CA PRO A 167 2.69 13.65 37.25
C PRO A 167 2.48 13.50 38.76
N GLY A 168 1.67 14.37 39.34
CA GLY A 168 1.22 14.25 40.72
C GLY A 168 -0.15 13.57 40.82
N GLY A 169 -0.62 12.93 39.75
CA GLY A 169 -1.98 12.42 39.64
C GLY A 169 -3.03 13.52 39.38
N GLY A 170 -4.30 13.12 39.53
CA GLY A 170 -5.46 14.00 39.43
C GLY A 170 -6.13 14.21 40.79
N TRP A 171 -6.49 15.45 41.13
CA TRP A 171 -7.19 15.79 42.36
C TRP A 171 -8.31 16.81 42.07
N ASP A 172 -9.57 16.46 42.35
CA ASP A 172 -10.74 17.36 42.29
C ASP A 172 -10.86 18.06 40.92
N ASN A 173 -10.77 17.28 39.84
CA ASN A 173 -10.74 17.76 38.46
C ASN A 173 -9.59 18.74 38.15
N ALA A 174 -8.49 18.67 38.90
CA ALA A 174 -7.27 19.41 38.62
C ALA A 174 -6.07 18.46 38.43
N CYS A 175 -5.20 18.84 37.50
CA CYS A 175 -3.95 18.14 37.23
C CYS A 175 -2.92 18.59 38.27
N ARG A 176 -2.39 17.68 39.10
CA ARG A 176 -1.35 18.04 40.04
C ARG A 176 -0.02 18.09 39.30
N LEU A 177 0.51 19.30 39.17
CA LEU A 177 1.89 19.53 38.77
C LEU A 177 2.75 19.05 39.94
N GLY A 178 3.54 18.01 39.73
CA GLY A 178 4.58 17.59 40.67
C GLY A 178 5.76 18.58 40.64
N ASP A 179 6.92 18.17 41.15
CA ASP A 179 8.13 18.99 41.12
C ASP A 179 8.71 19.22 39.70
N ALA A 180 8.15 18.56 38.67
CA ALA A 180 8.58 18.66 37.28
C ALA A 180 7.66 19.60 36.47
N GLN A 181 8.28 20.58 35.79
CA GLN A 181 7.59 21.63 35.01
C GLN A 181 7.06 21.21 33.64
N PHE A 182 7.42 20.03 33.11
CA PHE A 182 7.02 19.61 31.76
C PHE A 182 6.68 18.13 31.72
N TYR A 183 5.45 17.83 31.30
CA TYR A 183 5.17 16.58 30.63
C TYR A 183 4.70 16.87 29.22
N PRO A 184 5.29 16.20 28.21
CA PRO A 184 5.04 16.53 26.82
C PRO A 184 3.56 16.36 26.48
N ASN A 185 3.02 17.41 25.88
CA ASN A 185 1.63 17.48 25.46
C ASN A 185 1.53 16.86 24.08
N LEU A 186 0.68 15.85 23.94
CA LEU A 186 0.29 15.37 22.64
C LEU A 186 -0.86 16.21 22.16
N THR A 187 -0.63 17.03 21.14
CA THR A 187 -1.67 17.85 20.53
C THR A 187 -1.78 17.53 19.05
N THR A 188 -3.00 17.44 18.55
CA THR A 188 -3.26 17.20 17.14
C THR A 188 -4.53 17.92 16.73
N THR A 189 -4.58 18.36 15.47
CA THR A 189 -5.84 18.70 14.83
C THR A 189 -6.19 17.56 13.89
N PHE A 190 -7.42 17.06 13.97
CA PHE A 190 -7.88 15.96 13.12
C PHE A 190 -9.16 16.31 12.39
N SER A 191 -9.30 15.76 11.20
CA SER A 191 -10.52 15.84 10.39
C SER A 191 -11.05 14.44 10.13
N VAL A 192 -12.37 14.29 10.15
CA VAL A 192 -13.06 13.01 9.96
C VAL A 192 -13.90 13.06 8.70
N PHE A 193 -13.67 12.09 7.80
CA PHE A 193 -14.35 11.99 6.52
C PHE A 193 -15.11 10.68 6.41
N SER A 194 -16.39 10.77 6.05
CA SER A 194 -17.16 9.62 5.57
C SER A 194 -16.74 9.33 4.11
N ARG A 195 -16.51 8.05 3.80
CA ARG A 195 -16.19 7.55 2.46
C ARG A 195 -16.92 6.24 2.21
N SER A 196 -16.98 5.81 0.95
CA SER A 196 -17.22 4.40 0.63
C SER A 196 -15.93 3.75 0.18
N SER A 197 -15.79 2.45 0.41
CA SER A 197 -14.60 1.70 -0.03
C SER A 197 -14.93 0.27 -0.38
N THR A 198 -14.12 -0.32 -1.25
CA THR A 198 -14.10 -1.78 -1.46
C THR A 198 -12.88 -2.32 -0.75
N PHE A 199 -13.08 -3.15 0.27
CA PHE A 199 -11.98 -3.73 1.03
C PHE A 199 -11.98 -5.25 0.97
N VAL A 200 -10.79 -5.83 1.16
CA VAL A 200 -10.59 -7.28 1.18
C VAL A 200 -9.93 -7.66 2.49
N ALA A 201 -10.51 -8.62 3.19
CA ALA A 201 -10.00 -9.14 4.45
C ALA A 201 -9.65 -10.63 4.32
N ALA A 202 -8.58 -11.05 4.99
CA ALA A 202 -8.20 -12.45 5.11
C ALA A 202 -9.15 -13.18 6.08
N ARG A 203 -9.57 -14.40 5.73
CA ARG A 203 -10.42 -15.22 6.61
C ARG A 203 -9.66 -15.85 7.77
N SER A 204 -8.37 -16.10 7.61
CA SER A 204 -7.53 -16.79 8.60
C SER A 204 -7.22 -15.96 9.83
N ASN A 205 -7.07 -14.64 9.65
CA ASN A 205 -6.64 -13.71 10.71
C ASN A 205 -7.42 -12.39 10.70
N MET A 206 -8.45 -12.25 9.86
CA MET A 206 -9.34 -11.08 9.79
C MET A 206 -8.67 -9.78 9.34
N SER A 207 -7.38 -9.81 8.94
CA SER A 207 -6.65 -8.61 8.55
C SER A 207 -7.10 -8.09 7.20
N ILE A 208 -7.24 -6.77 7.09
CA ILE A 208 -7.48 -6.05 5.85
C ILE A 208 -6.20 -6.15 4.99
N LEU A 209 -6.32 -6.76 3.82
CA LEU A 209 -5.22 -6.97 2.87
C LEU A 209 -5.11 -5.85 1.85
N SER A 210 -6.25 -5.27 1.45
CA SER A 210 -6.28 -4.20 0.45
C SER A 210 -7.56 -3.41 0.51
N VAL A 211 -7.45 -2.12 0.21
CA VAL A 211 -8.59 -1.22 -0.01
C VAL A 211 -8.48 -0.58 -1.38
N THR A 212 -9.60 -0.54 -2.09
CA THR A 212 -9.74 -0.06 -3.46
C THR A 212 -11.06 0.71 -3.61
N SER A 213 -11.25 1.37 -4.76
CA SER A 213 -12.50 2.07 -5.09
C SER A 213 -12.96 3.02 -3.98
N LEU A 214 -12.04 3.84 -3.49
CA LEU A 214 -12.32 4.83 -2.45
C LEU A 214 -13.21 5.94 -3.03
N GLY A 215 -14.41 6.08 -2.50
CA GLY A 215 -15.35 7.13 -2.83
C GLY A 215 -14.86 8.52 -2.43
N SER A 216 -15.53 9.55 -2.92
CA SER A 216 -15.23 10.94 -2.57
C SER A 216 -15.40 11.16 -1.06
N PRO A 217 -14.48 11.90 -0.41
CA PRO A 217 -14.60 12.18 1.01
C PRO A 217 -15.68 13.22 1.28
N THR A 218 -16.50 12.96 2.29
CA THR A 218 -17.49 13.91 2.82
C THR A 218 -17.17 14.17 4.28
N GLN A 219 -16.81 15.42 4.61
CA GLN A 219 -16.55 15.82 5.99
C GLN A 219 -17.87 15.99 6.74
N ASN A 220 -17.95 15.48 7.97
CA ASN A 220 -19.06 15.81 8.86
C ASN A 220 -18.56 16.83 9.90
N PRO A 221 -18.94 18.12 9.78
CA PRO A 221 -18.50 19.14 10.73
C PRO A 221 -19.24 19.05 12.08
N ALA A 222 -20.38 18.39 12.15
CA ALA A 222 -21.24 18.34 13.34
C ALA A 222 -20.97 17.08 14.17
N LEU A 223 -19.86 17.07 14.91
CA LEU A 223 -19.59 16.04 15.91
C LEU A 223 -20.38 16.32 17.19
N ASP A 224 -21.11 15.32 17.70
CA ASP A 224 -21.63 15.36 19.07
C ASP A 224 -20.47 15.30 20.07
N LEU A 225 -19.86 16.46 20.35
CA LEU A 225 -18.72 16.57 21.26
C LEU A 225 -19.05 16.10 22.68
N ALA A 226 -20.29 16.30 23.13
CA ALA A 226 -20.71 15.85 24.46
C ALA A 226 -20.76 14.32 24.52
N GLY A 227 -21.36 13.68 23.52
CA GLY A 227 -21.35 12.22 23.39
C GLY A 227 -19.93 11.65 23.20
N PHE A 228 -19.09 12.33 22.41
CA PHE A 228 -17.70 11.90 22.20
C PHE A 228 -16.89 11.97 23.49
N ARG A 229 -16.99 13.07 24.25
CA ARG A 229 -16.35 13.20 25.56
C ARG A 229 -16.82 12.13 26.53
N PHE A 230 -18.12 11.85 26.59
CA PHE A 230 -18.66 10.75 27.41
C PHE A 230 -18.04 9.39 27.06
N ALA A 231 -17.88 9.09 25.77
CA ALA A 231 -17.22 7.86 25.32
C ALA A 231 -15.73 7.81 25.70
N ILE A 232 -15.02 8.94 25.62
CA ILE A 232 -13.62 9.05 26.05
C ILE A 232 -13.50 8.94 27.57
N ASP A 233 -14.38 9.58 28.34
CA ASP A 233 -14.42 9.52 29.80
C ASP A 233 -14.55 8.05 30.24
N TRP A 234 -15.43 7.29 29.59
CA TRP A 234 -15.63 5.87 29.89
C TRP A 234 -14.36 5.02 29.72
N ILE A 235 -13.54 5.25 28.68
CA ILE A 235 -12.32 4.45 28.44
C ILE A 235 -11.10 4.95 29.22
N LEU A 236 -11.03 6.25 29.56
CA LEU A 236 -9.87 6.86 30.21
C LEU A 236 -10.02 6.98 31.74
N ASP A 237 -11.23 7.00 32.28
CA ASP A 237 -11.47 7.06 33.72
C ASP A 237 -11.25 5.70 34.40
N TYR A 238 -9.98 5.34 34.52
CA TYR A 238 -9.55 4.13 35.18
C TYR A 238 -9.93 4.09 36.67
N SER A 239 -10.13 5.25 37.31
CA SER A 239 -10.56 5.36 38.70
C SER A 239 -12.02 4.95 38.85
N ALA A 240 -12.90 5.48 37.98
CA ALA A 240 -14.31 5.08 37.95
C ALA A 240 -14.49 3.60 37.63
N ALA A 241 -13.60 3.02 36.84
CA ALA A 241 -13.59 1.60 36.50
C ALA A 241 -12.85 0.69 37.52
N ASN A 242 -12.25 1.27 38.56
CA ASN A 242 -11.41 0.57 39.55
C ASN A 242 -10.29 -0.28 38.91
N ILE A 243 -9.71 0.22 37.82
CA ILE A 243 -8.56 -0.37 37.15
C ILE A 243 -7.31 0.17 37.83
N PRO A 244 -6.36 -0.67 38.28
CA PRO A 244 -5.08 -0.21 38.82
C PRO A 244 -4.38 0.70 37.81
N SER A 245 -3.87 1.85 38.27
CA SER A 245 -3.24 2.84 37.39
C SER A 245 -2.11 2.27 36.51
N PRO A 246 -1.22 1.35 36.96
CA PRO A 246 -0.18 0.77 36.10
C PRO A 246 -0.70 -0.14 34.98
N THR A 247 -1.97 -0.56 35.06
CA THR A 247 -2.62 -1.38 34.01
C THR A 247 -3.56 -0.56 33.13
N SER A 248 -3.72 0.74 33.43
CA SER A 248 -4.59 1.62 32.66
C SER A 248 -3.91 2.15 31.39
N ILE A 249 -4.71 2.67 30.46
CA ILE A 249 -4.23 3.35 29.25
C ILE A 249 -3.32 4.55 29.62
N ALA A 250 -3.59 5.22 30.74
CA ALA A 250 -2.81 6.37 31.21
C ALA A 250 -1.34 6.03 31.47
N GLU A 251 -1.03 4.79 31.89
CA GLU A 251 0.34 4.37 32.18
C GLU A 251 1.24 4.47 30.94
N GLN A 252 0.73 4.15 29.75
CA GLN A 252 1.52 4.19 28.51
C GLN A 252 2.08 5.58 28.25
N PHE A 253 1.31 6.63 28.55
CA PHE A 253 1.76 8.02 28.42
C PHE A 253 2.68 8.43 29.56
N PHE A 254 2.44 7.93 30.77
CA PHE A 254 3.25 8.21 31.95
C PHE A 254 4.68 7.65 31.82
N VAL A 255 4.86 6.42 31.36
CA VAL A 255 6.22 5.85 31.20
C VAL A 255 6.95 6.37 29.96
N SER A 256 6.20 6.87 28.97
CA SER A 256 6.75 7.29 27.68
C SER A 256 7.22 8.74 27.64
N GLN A 257 7.35 9.42 28.78
CA GLN A 257 7.75 10.82 28.87
C GLN A 257 9.10 11.10 28.17
N ARG A 258 10.07 10.19 28.32
CA ARG A 258 11.36 10.26 27.60
C ARG A 258 11.20 10.02 26.09
N GLN A 259 10.28 9.14 25.69
CA GLN A 259 10.00 8.88 24.27
C GLN A 259 9.33 10.07 23.61
N LEU A 260 8.44 10.76 24.33
CA LEU A 260 7.76 11.96 23.86
C LEU A 260 8.70 13.16 23.69
N GLN A 261 9.83 13.18 24.41
CA GLN A 261 10.93 14.13 24.16
C GLN A 261 11.79 13.73 22.94
N SER A 262 11.69 12.49 22.48
CA SER A 262 12.46 11.95 21.36
C SER A 262 11.64 11.97 20.08
N ILE A 263 12.18 12.59 19.02
CA ILE A 263 11.55 12.61 17.69
C ILE A 263 11.39 11.19 17.13
N PHE A 264 12.28 10.25 17.50
CA PHE A 264 12.31 8.89 16.94
C PHE A 264 11.31 7.93 17.58
N TRP A 265 11.04 8.07 18.88
CA TRP A 265 10.15 7.15 19.63
C TRP A 265 8.77 7.75 19.91
N SER A 266 8.61 9.07 19.74
CA SER A 266 7.31 9.76 19.74
C SER A 266 6.24 9.15 18.81
N PRO A 267 6.54 8.54 17.64
CA PRO A 267 5.51 8.03 16.74
C PRO A 267 4.59 6.98 17.36
N VAL A 268 5.11 6.07 18.18
CA VAL A 268 4.29 5.01 18.80
C VAL A 268 3.27 5.59 19.78
N VAL A 269 3.71 6.52 20.63
CA VAL A 269 2.84 7.18 21.61
C VAL A 269 1.81 8.08 20.93
N VAL A 270 2.21 8.74 19.84
CA VAL A 270 1.30 9.53 18.99
C VAL A 270 0.25 8.62 18.35
N GLN A 271 0.64 7.43 17.88
CA GLN A 271 -0.29 6.45 17.33
C GLN A 271 -1.29 5.94 18.37
N HIS A 272 -0.85 5.68 19.61
CA HIS A 272 -1.76 5.34 20.71
C HIS A 272 -2.77 6.47 20.96
N PHE A 273 -2.32 7.73 20.94
CA PHE A 273 -3.21 8.87 21.07
C PHE A 273 -4.23 8.97 19.91
N TYR A 274 -3.80 8.72 18.67
CA TYR A 274 -4.69 8.66 17.52
C TYR A 274 -5.70 7.50 17.62
N SER A 275 -5.30 6.35 18.16
CA SER A 275 -6.20 5.23 18.41
C SER A 275 -7.28 5.59 19.46
N ILE A 276 -6.92 6.28 20.54
CA ILE A 276 -7.87 6.80 21.53
C ILE A 276 -8.90 7.72 20.88
N ILE A 277 -8.46 8.63 20.01
CA ILE A 277 -9.35 9.56 19.29
C ILE A 277 -10.27 8.82 18.30
N ALA A 278 -9.72 7.85 17.56
CA ALA A 278 -10.47 7.13 16.53
C ALA A 278 -11.46 6.11 17.13
N PHE A 279 -11.21 5.62 18.35
CA PHE A 279 -11.98 4.53 18.95
C PHE A 279 -13.48 4.80 19.09
N PRO A 280 -13.95 5.96 19.61
CA PRO A 280 -15.38 6.21 19.71
C PRO A 280 -16.10 6.15 18.36
N PHE A 281 -15.49 6.66 17.29
CA PHE A 281 -16.06 6.59 15.93
C PHE A 281 -16.17 5.17 15.42
N TRP A 282 -15.13 4.36 15.66
CA TRP A 282 -15.17 2.95 15.31
C TRP A 282 -16.24 2.21 16.09
N SER A 283 -16.28 2.36 17.42
CA SER A 283 -17.15 1.54 18.27
C SER A 283 -18.62 1.98 18.25
N PHE A 284 -18.89 3.29 18.28
CA PHE A 284 -20.23 3.85 18.50
C PHE A 284 -20.83 4.41 17.22
N ASN A 285 -21.11 3.50 16.28
CA ASN A 285 -21.90 3.75 15.08
C ASN A 285 -22.93 2.62 14.89
N ALA A 286 -23.83 2.78 13.91
CA ALA A 286 -24.97 1.89 13.75
C ALA A 286 -24.60 0.41 13.50
N ASN A 287 -23.49 0.13 12.81
CA ASN A 287 -23.08 -1.20 12.36
C ASN A 287 -21.84 -1.71 13.12
N ASN A 288 -21.73 -1.44 14.42
CA ASN A 288 -20.63 -1.97 15.23
C ASN A 288 -21.06 -2.27 16.67
N PHE A 289 -20.14 -2.80 17.48
CA PHE A 289 -20.39 -3.31 18.83
C PHE A 289 -21.05 -2.33 19.82
N GLY A 290 -20.96 -1.02 19.58
CA GLY A 290 -21.66 -0.01 20.38
C GLY A 290 -23.16 0.07 20.09
N SER A 291 -23.64 -0.49 18.97
CA SER A 291 -25.06 -0.61 18.68
C SER A 291 -25.64 -1.84 19.38
N MET A 292 -26.66 -1.62 20.23
CA MET A 292 -27.37 -2.69 20.94
C MET A 292 -28.20 -3.58 20.01
N GLU A 293 -28.46 -3.14 18.78
CA GLU A 293 -29.25 -3.87 17.79
C GLU A 293 -28.39 -4.84 16.96
N GLU A 294 -27.06 -4.69 16.98
CA GLU A 294 -26.18 -5.46 16.11
C GLU A 294 -26.08 -6.92 16.56
N SER A 295 -26.42 -7.83 15.64
CA SER A 295 -26.29 -9.27 15.86
C SER A 295 -25.17 -9.83 15.01
N GLY A 296 -24.15 -10.42 15.64
CA GLY A 296 -23.07 -11.10 14.91
C GLY A 296 -23.54 -12.34 14.11
N THR A 297 -24.77 -12.80 14.29
CA THR A 297 -25.29 -14.02 13.65
C THR A 297 -26.14 -13.78 12.41
N GLY A 298 -26.64 -12.56 12.21
CA GLY A 298 -27.54 -12.25 11.11
C GLY A 298 -27.61 -10.77 10.82
N ILE A 299 -28.10 -10.45 9.61
CA ILE A 299 -28.26 -9.08 9.13
C ILE A 299 -29.24 -8.33 10.05
N THR A 300 -28.76 -7.24 10.64
CA THR A 300 -29.57 -6.35 11.47
C THR A 300 -30.64 -5.66 10.59
N PRO A 301 -31.94 -5.81 10.89
CA PRO A 301 -33.01 -5.43 9.96
C PRO A 301 -33.32 -3.91 9.86
N ASN A 302 -32.64 -3.05 10.62
CA ASN A 302 -32.94 -1.61 10.69
C ASN A 302 -31.69 -0.71 10.53
N LEU A 303 -30.65 -1.20 9.87
CA LEU A 303 -29.48 -0.37 9.61
C LEU A 303 -29.78 0.66 8.51
N PRO A 304 -29.04 1.77 8.47
CA PRO A 304 -29.03 2.64 7.30
C PRO A 304 -28.64 1.88 6.02
N GLU A 305 -29.22 2.27 4.88
CA GLU A 305 -29.09 1.55 3.61
C GLU A 305 -27.61 1.36 3.19
N GLU A 306 -26.75 2.33 3.51
CA GLU A 306 -25.33 2.30 3.17
C GLU A 306 -24.59 1.10 3.75
N PHE A 307 -25.04 0.51 4.87
CA PHE A 307 -24.37 -0.64 5.47
C PHE A 307 -24.69 -1.96 4.79
N TYR A 308 -25.78 -2.05 4.02
CA TYR A 308 -26.14 -3.27 3.29
C TYR A 308 -25.28 -3.38 2.03
N VAL A 309 -24.28 -4.25 2.10
CA VAL A 309 -23.26 -4.41 1.07
C VAL A 309 -23.30 -5.81 0.46
N THR A 310 -22.70 -5.92 -0.71
CA THR A 310 -22.40 -7.23 -1.30
C THR A 310 -21.01 -7.68 -0.86
N ALA A 311 -20.96 -8.79 -0.13
CA ALA A 311 -19.74 -9.49 0.21
C ALA A 311 -19.51 -10.65 -0.77
N SER A 312 -18.25 -10.99 -0.98
CA SER A 312 -17.86 -12.08 -1.88
C SER A 312 -16.71 -12.89 -1.31
N VAL A 313 -16.90 -14.20 -1.19
CA VAL A 313 -15.82 -15.14 -0.88
C VAL A 313 -14.96 -15.24 -2.13
N SER A 314 -13.68 -14.89 -2.04
CA SER A 314 -12.82 -14.71 -3.21
C SER A 314 -11.51 -15.48 -3.11
N VAL A 315 -10.93 -15.83 -4.27
CA VAL A 315 -9.59 -16.40 -4.39
C VAL A 315 -8.62 -15.30 -4.81
N PRO A 316 -7.48 -15.11 -4.10
CA PRO A 316 -6.46 -14.17 -4.52
C PRO A 316 -5.65 -14.72 -5.70
N HIS A 317 -5.49 -13.91 -6.73
CA HIS A 317 -4.64 -14.20 -7.88
C HIS A 317 -3.56 -13.13 -8.04
N SER A 318 -2.33 -13.57 -8.31
CA SER A 318 -1.25 -12.66 -8.68
C SER A 318 -1.46 -12.17 -10.11
N LYS A 319 -1.70 -10.87 -10.28
CA LYS A 319 -1.78 -10.23 -11.59
C LYS A 319 -0.52 -9.41 -11.85
N ILE A 320 0.03 -9.55 -13.05
CA ILE A 320 1.07 -8.64 -13.54
C ILE A 320 0.39 -7.32 -13.88
N VAL A 321 0.50 -6.34 -12.99
CA VAL A 321 0.07 -4.97 -13.25
C VAL A 321 1.17 -4.30 -14.05
N ILE A 322 0.95 -4.16 -15.35
CA ILE A 322 1.83 -3.41 -16.23
C ILE A 322 1.44 -1.93 -16.09
N SER A 323 2.35 -1.10 -15.59
CA SER A 323 2.14 0.36 -15.57
C SER A 323 2.02 0.88 -16.99
N THR A 324 0.91 1.57 -17.30
CA THR A 324 0.68 2.13 -18.64
C THR A 324 1.81 3.07 -19.05
N ALA A 325 2.37 3.84 -18.12
CA ALA A 325 3.51 4.71 -18.39
C ALA A 325 4.77 3.90 -18.76
N MET A 326 5.10 2.87 -17.98
CA MET A 326 6.24 1.99 -18.28
C MET A 326 6.04 1.24 -19.60
N PHE A 327 4.82 0.80 -19.87
CA PHE A 327 4.47 0.13 -21.13
C PHE A 327 4.59 1.08 -22.32
N SER A 328 4.10 2.31 -22.19
CA SER A 328 4.24 3.34 -23.22
C SER A 328 5.70 3.73 -23.45
N ILE A 329 6.52 3.83 -22.40
CA ILE A 329 7.97 4.06 -22.53
C ILE A 329 8.62 2.88 -23.26
N PHE A 330 8.31 1.65 -22.84
CA PHE A 330 8.81 0.44 -23.47
C PHE A 330 8.44 0.38 -24.96
N LEU A 331 7.18 0.63 -25.31
CA LEU A 331 6.72 0.66 -26.71
C LEU A 331 7.43 1.76 -27.50
N THR A 332 7.54 2.97 -26.95
CA THR A 332 8.25 4.08 -27.60
C THR A 332 9.71 3.72 -27.88
N LEU A 333 10.42 3.15 -26.91
CA LEU A 333 11.80 2.71 -27.07
C LEU A 333 11.92 1.60 -28.13
N GLN A 334 11.01 0.63 -28.14
CA GLN A 334 10.98 -0.43 -29.14
C GLN A 334 10.72 0.09 -30.55
N VAL A 335 9.81 1.05 -30.70
CA VAL A 335 9.52 1.70 -31.99
C VAL A 335 10.73 2.50 -32.48
N ILE A 336 11.38 3.29 -31.61
CA ILE A 336 12.60 4.04 -31.97
C ILE A 336 13.70 3.08 -32.44
N LEU A 337 13.93 1.99 -31.72
CA LEU A 337 14.91 0.98 -32.09
C LEU A 337 14.59 0.36 -33.46
N HIS A 338 13.32 0.00 -33.70
CA HIS A 338 12.90 -0.55 -34.98
C HIS A 338 13.06 0.47 -36.13
N LEU A 339 12.66 1.73 -35.92
CA LEU A 339 12.83 2.79 -36.90
C LEU A 339 14.31 3.03 -37.21
N PHE A 340 15.19 2.98 -36.20
CA PHE A 340 16.63 3.09 -36.40
C PHE A 340 17.16 1.93 -37.26
N ILE A 341 16.79 0.68 -36.94
CA ILE A 341 17.19 -0.50 -37.71
C ILE A 341 16.72 -0.39 -39.16
N TRP A 342 15.45 -0.04 -39.39
CA TRP A 342 14.89 0.15 -40.72
C TRP A 342 15.53 1.32 -41.47
N GLY A 343 15.87 2.41 -40.76
CA GLY A 343 16.59 3.55 -41.31
C GLY A 343 17.99 3.17 -41.79
N VAL A 344 18.73 2.40 -40.98
CA VAL A 344 20.04 1.85 -41.39
C VAL A 344 19.88 0.92 -42.59
N PHE A 345 18.87 0.05 -42.59
CA PHE A 345 18.61 -0.86 -43.70
C PHE A 345 18.30 -0.11 -45.00
N ALA A 346 17.39 0.87 -44.95
CA ALA A 346 17.06 1.72 -46.09
C ALA A 346 18.28 2.51 -46.60
N TRP A 347 19.09 3.05 -45.67
CA TRP A 347 20.33 3.73 -46.01
C TRP A 347 21.33 2.80 -46.73
N LEU A 348 21.53 1.58 -46.23
CA LEU A 348 22.37 0.56 -46.89
C LEU A 348 21.86 0.22 -48.29
N CYS A 349 20.54 0.06 -48.46
CA CYS A 349 19.93 -0.22 -49.77
C CYS A 349 20.10 0.92 -50.78
N ILE A 350 19.95 2.17 -50.34
CA ILE A 350 20.03 3.36 -51.22
C ILE A 350 21.48 3.68 -51.56
N LYS A 351 22.36 3.76 -50.56
CA LYS A 351 23.75 4.17 -50.77
C LYS A 351 24.62 3.05 -51.33
N ARG A 352 24.21 1.79 -51.17
CA ARG A 352 24.98 0.59 -51.51
C ARG A 352 26.46 0.76 -51.15
N PRO A 353 26.79 1.16 -49.90
CA PRO A 353 28.18 1.28 -49.51
C PRO A 353 28.84 -0.08 -49.70
N LEU A 354 30.10 -0.07 -50.13
CA LEU A 354 30.91 -1.27 -50.16
C LEU A 354 30.95 -1.83 -48.74
N LEU A 355 30.24 -2.94 -48.53
CA LEU A 355 30.20 -3.62 -47.24
C LEU A 355 31.64 -4.00 -46.88
N PRO A 356 32.05 -3.83 -45.61
CA PRO A 356 33.39 -4.20 -45.19
C PRO A 356 33.60 -5.70 -45.48
N ALA A 357 34.81 -6.02 -45.94
CA ALA A 357 35.20 -7.39 -46.26
C ALA A 357 34.98 -8.34 -45.07
N ILE A 358 35.11 -7.81 -43.85
CA ILE A 358 34.87 -8.48 -42.58
C ILE A 358 34.06 -7.51 -41.70
N THR A 359 32.86 -7.91 -41.29
CA THR A 359 32.05 -7.23 -40.27
C THR A 359 32.60 -7.54 -38.88
N SER A 360 32.19 -6.77 -37.89
CA SER A 360 32.49 -7.05 -36.47
C SER A 360 31.77 -8.30 -35.92
N TYR A 361 30.99 -9.01 -36.74
CA TYR A 361 30.28 -10.23 -36.39
C TYR A 361 30.76 -11.40 -37.28
N PRO A 362 31.89 -12.04 -36.93
CA PRO A 362 32.56 -13.02 -37.80
C PRO A 362 31.69 -14.24 -38.14
N LEU A 363 30.75 -14.61 -37.26
CA LEU A 363 29.80 -15.70 -37.52
C LEU A 363 28.79 -15.35 -38.63
N PHE A 364 28.37 -14.09 -38.74
CA PHE A 364 27.51 -13.63 -39.83
C PHE A 364 28.28 -13.58 -41.15
N ASP A 365 29.52 -13.11 -41.13
CA ASP A 365 30.37 -13.15 -42.33
C ASP A 365 30.60 -14.57 -42.83
N PHE A 366 30.86 -15.49 -41.91
CA PHE A 366 31.02 -16.90 -42.25
C PHE A 366 29.75 -17.44 -42.91
N ALA A 367 28.60 -17.36 -42.23
CA ALA A 367 27.35 -17.93 -42.72
C ALA A 367 26.87 -17.35 -44.07
N PHE A 368 27.09 -16.06 -44.32
CA PHE A 368 26.57 -15.39 -45.52
C PHE A 368 27.59 -15.23 -46.66
N LYS A 369 28.90 -15.33 -46.39
CA LYS A 369 29.96 -15.20 -47.41
C LYS A 369 30.62 -16.53 -47.79
N THR A 370 30.38 -17.62 -47.05
CA THR A 370 30.78 -18.96 -47.53
C THR A 370 29.85 -19.42 -48.64
N THR A 371 30.36 -19.51 -49.87
CA THR A 371 29.67 -20.17 -50.98
C THR A 371 30.25 -21.57 -51.13
N CYS A 372 29.51 -22.58 -50.66
CA CYS A 372 29.87 -23.96 -50.92
C CYS A 372 29.43 -24.31 -52.34
N LYS A 373 30.39 -24.59 -53.23
CA LYS A 373 30.04 -25.15 -54.54
C LYS A 373 29.46 -26.54 -54.28
N PRO A 374 28.29 -26.88 -54.85
CA PRO A 374 27.79 -28.24 -54.75
C PRO A 374 28.85 -29.15 -55.37
N VAL A 375 29.38 -30.07 -54.56
CA VAL A 375 30.24 -31.14 -55.04
C VAL A 375 29.44 -31.83 -56.15
N ARG A 376 29.91 -31.74 -57.40
CA ARG A 376 29.46 -32.68 -58.43
C ARG A 376 29.96 -34.03 -57.96
N LEU A 377 29.11 -34.74 -57.22
CA LEU A 377 29.28 -36.15 -56.96
C LEU A 377 29.48 -36.78 -58.33
N ARG A 378 30.70 -37.24 -58.58
CA ARG A 378 30.95 -38.15 -59.69
C ARG A 378 29.99 -39.30 -59.46
N GLU A 379 29.06 -39.47 -60.38
CA GLU A 379 28.04 -40.49 -60.38
C GLU A 379 28.74 -41.86 -60.51
N THR A 380 29.31 -42.37 -59.42
CA THR A 380 29.54 -43.80 -59.27
C THR A 380 28.18 -44.41 -59.00
N GLN A 381 27.54 -44.76 -60.10
CA GLN A 381 26.37 -45.63 -60.21
C GLN A 381 26.63 -46.92 -59.42
N HIS A 382 26.22 -46.95 -58.16
CA HIS A 382 25.91 -48.20 -57.47
C HIS A 382 24.46 -48.14 -56.99
N TYR A 383 23.62 -48.84 -57.73
CA TYR A 383 22.24 -49.16 -57.38
C TYR A 383 22.20 -49.83 -56.00
N TYR A 384 21.64 -49.14 -55.01
CA TYR A 384 20.99 -49.79 -53.88
C TYR A 384 19.61 -49.18 -53.68
N HIS A 385 18.67 -50.10 -53.43
CA HIS A 385 17.23 -49.90 -53.34
C HIS A 385 16.81 -48.78 -52.38
N LEU A 386 15.87 -47.95 -52.85
CA LEU A 386 15.16 -46.94 -52.10
C LEU A 386 14.41 -47.52 -50.88
N SER A 387 14.52 -46.83 -49.74
CA SER A 387 13.49 -46.76 -48.70
C SER A 387 12.98 -45.31 -48.59
N PRO A 388 11.71 -45.08 -48.24
CA PRO A 388 11.03 -43.79 -48.37
C PRO A 388 11.47 -42.75 -47.31
N PRO A 389 11.12 -41.46 -47.48
CA PRO A 389 11.78 -40.36 -46.77
C PRO A 389 11.33 -40.25 -45.31
N SER A 390 12.28 -40.39 -44.40
CA SER A 390 12.12 -40.03 -42.99
C SER A 390 12.25 -38.51 -42.79
N THR A 391 11.32 -38.00 -42.00
CA THR A 391 11.18 -36.64 -41.49
C THR A 391 12.47 -36.02 -40.94
N LEU A 392 12.58 -34.68 -41.09
CA LEU A 392 13.62 -33.82 -40.52
C LEU A 392 13.88 -34.13 -39.03
N PRO A 393 15.13 -34.41 -38.63
CA PRO A 393 15.45 -34.66 -37.22
C PRO A 393 15.48 -33.34 -36.44
N THR A 394 14.65 -33.25 -35.41
CA THR A 394 14.64 -32.19 -34.38
C THR A 394 15.66 -32.45 -33.25
N GLY A 395 16.76 -33.14 -33.57
CA GLY A 395 17.85 -33.42 -32.63
C GLY A 395 18.90 -32.31 -32.64
N ARG A 396 19.50 -32.02 -31.47
CA ARG A 396 20.71 -31.19 -31.33
C ARG A 396 21.73 -31.62 -32.40
N LEU A 397 22.20 -30.66 -33.20
CA LEU A 397 23.31 -30.82 -34.13
C LEU A 397 24.57 -31.21 -33.35
N GLY A 398 24.74 -32.51 -33.10
CA GLY A 398 26.03 -33.10 -32.78
C GLY A 398 26.78 -33.34 -34.09
N ALA A 399 27.11 -32.25 -34.79
CA ALA A 399 28.13 -32.35 -35.82
C ALA A 399 29.44 -32.57 -35.07
N SER A 400 30.10 -33.72 -35.29
CA SER A 400 31.46 -33.87 -34.81
C SER A 400 32.35 -32.85 -35.54
N ASP A 401 33.39 -32.33 -34.89
CA ASP A 401 34.28 -31.35 -35.53
C ASP A 401 34.84 -31.85 -36.88
N GLY A 402 34.95 -33.18 -37.06
CA GLY A 402 35.33 -33.82 -38.32
C GLY A 402 34.28 -33.69 -39.44
N ASP A 403 32.99 -33.70 -39.13
CA ASP A 403 31.91 -33.52 -40.12
C ASP A 403 31.85 -32.07 -40.59
N VAL A 404 32.08 -31.12 -39.68
CA VAL A 404 32.18 -29.70 -40.02
C VAL A 404 33.42 -29.43 -40.87
N LEU A 405 34.57 -30.02 -40.53
CA LEU A 405 35.81 -29.89 -41.30
C LEU A 405 35.68 -30.44 -42.73
N SER A 406 35.07 -31.61 -42.91
CA SER A 406 34.92 -32.21 -44.25
C SER A 406 33.98 -31.43 -45.18
N ILE A 407 32.97 -30.74 -44.62
CA ILE A 407 32.13 -29.81 -45.37
C ILE A 407 32.93 -28.54 -45.72
N LEU A 408 33.73 -28.03 -44.79
CA LEU A 408 34.53 -26.82 -44.99
C LEU A 408 35.72 -26.99 -45.94
N GLU A 409 36.30 -28.20 -46.04
CA GLU A 409 37.38 -28.50 -47.00
C GLU A 409 36.96 -28.24 -48.47
N ASN A 410 35.67 -28.31 -48.78
CA ASN A 410 35.13 -28.05 -50.12
C ASN A 410 34.46 -26.67 -50.29
N CYS A 411 34.41 -25.85 -49.24
CA CYS A 411 33.89 -24.49 -49.31
C CYS A 411 35.06 -23.52 -49.49
N THR A 412 35.23 -23.00 -50.71
CA THR A 412 36.22 -21.95 -50.95
C THR A 412 35.72 -20.64 -50.36
N HIS A 413 36.42 -20.11 -49.36
CA HIS A 413 36.27 -18.71 -48.98
C HIS A 413 36.79 -17.85 -50.14
N THR A 414 35.92 -17.09 -50.80
CA THR A 414 36.34 -16.01 -51.70
C THR A 414 36.87 -14.85 -50.86
N LEU A 415 38.01 -15.05 -50.21
CA LEU A 415 38.95 -13.97 -50.00
C LEU A 415 39.72 -13.88 -51.31
N ARG A 416 39.60 -12.71 -51.95
CA ARG A 416 40.15 -12.32 -53.26
C ARG A 416 41.46 -13.02 -53.62
N SER A 417 41.60 -13.41 -54.90
CA SER A 417 42.86 -13.90 -55.46
C SER A 417 43.99 -12.91 -55.23
N ASP A 418 45.20 -13.43 -55.03
CA ASP A 418 46.42 -12.66 -54.75
C ASP A 418 46.67 -11.49 -55.73
N ASP A 419 46.14 -11.58 -56.96
CA ASP A 419 46.18 -10.51 -57.97
C ASP A 419 45.50 -9.19 -57.55
N ASP A 420 44.45 -9.25 -56.73
CA ASP A 420 43.77 -8.04 -56.21
C ASP A 420 44.52 -7.44 -55.00
N LEU A 421 45.36 -8.23 -54.31
CA LEU A 421 46.21 -7.76 -53.22
C LEU A 421 47.35 -6.89 -53.76
N VAL A 422 47.95 -7.30 -54.88
CA VAL A 422 49.01 -6.55 -55.59
C VAL A 422 48.49 -5.20 -56.08
N ARG A 423 47.24 -5.14 -56.58
CA ARG A 423 46.61 -3.88 -57.02
C ARG A 423 46.35 -2.88 -55.88
N LEU A 424 46.10 -3.36 -54.67
CA LEU A 424 45.91 -2.52 -53.49
C LEU A 424 47.23 -1.98 -52.93
N GLU A 425 48.31 -2.74 -53.08
CA GLU A 425 49.67 -2.32 -52.70
C GLU A 425 50.18 -1.21 -53.63
N ASP A 426 49.95 -1.34 -54.95
CA ASP A 426 50.25 -0.29 -55.94
C ASP A 426 49.42 0.99 -55.72
N GLN A 427 48.13 0.87 -55.38
CA GLN A 427 47.28 2.03 -55.07
C GLN A 427 47.69 2.74 -53.77
N ASN A 428 48.20 2.02 -52.78
CA ASN A 428 48.68 2.62 -51.54
C ASN A 428 50.07 3.28 -51.71
N GLN A 429 50.96 2.73 -52.56
CA GLN A 429 52.21 3.41 -52.92
C GLN A 429 51.98 4.71 -53.71
N GLN A 430 50.96 4.77 -54.58
CA GLN A 430 50.59 6.01 -55.27
C GLN A 430 50.04 7.10 -54.33
N ARG A 431 49.45 6.73 -53.18
CA ARG A 431 48.95 7.69 -52.17
C ARG A 431 50.03 8.23 -51.24
N LEU A 432 51.19 7.58 -51.16
CA LEU A 432 52.33 7.97 -50.33
C LEU A 432 53.36 8.84 -51.09
N ALA A 433 53.13 9.15 -52.37
CA ALA A 433 53.95 10.10 -53.10
C ALA A 433 53.80 11.52 -52.50
N PRO A 434 54.90 12.21 -52.14
CA PRO A 434 54.84 13.52 -51.51
C PRO A 434 54.18 14.55 -52.44
N ALA A 435 53.18 15.25 -51.91
CA ALA A 435 52.46 16.29 -52.63
C ALA A 435 53.41 17.43 -53.06
N THR A 436 53.41 17.72 -54.36
CA THR A 436 54.10 18.85 -54.98
C THR A 436 53.64 20.17 -54.34
N PRO A 437 54.55 21.05 -53.88
CA PRO A 437 54.16 22.29 -53.23
C PRO A 437 53.56 23.25 -54.26
N LEU A 438 52.26 23.57 -54.11
CA LEU A 438 51.59 24.56 -54.95
C LEU A 438 51.49 25.90 -54.23
N THR A 439 52.13 26.86 -54.90
CA THR A 439 52.34 28.28 -54.62
C THR A 439 51.06 29.08 -54.42
N THR A 440 51.15 29.99 -53.44
CA THR A 440 50.23 31.08 -53.10
C THR A 440 49.85 32.00 -54.26
N ARG A 441 48.57 32.38 -54.33
CA ARG A 441 48.12 33.71 -54.77
C ARG A 441 46.83 34.10 -54.06
#